data_AF-A0A6J2TAJ5-F1
#
_entry.id   AF-A0A6J2TAJ5-F1
#
_cell.length_a   1.000
_cell.length_b   1.000
_cell.length_c   1.000
_cell.angle_alpha   90.00
_cell.angle_beta   90.00
_cell.angle_gamma   90.00
#
_symmetry.space_group_name_H-M   'P 1'
#
loop_
_entity.id
_entity.type
_entity.pdbx_description
1 polymer ?
#
loop_
_entity_poly.entity_id
_entity_poly.type
_entity_poly.pdbx_seq_one_letter_code
_entity_poly.pdbx_strand_id
1 'polypeptide(L)'
;MERSVEASTPAKNTAYALYLHCSELRRRRTHYVRISKTKLQLTDKLIAQIKQSMATCSYEDLQALNRETQFRRDLKRQLRHRHKQLQLLEKRSPTA
;
A
#
# COMPACT_ATOMS: atom_id res chain seq x y z
N MET A 1 34.26 -0.45 31.88
CA MET A 1 33.58 -1.04 30.72
C MET A 1 32.41 -0.14 30.38
N GLU A 2 32.60 0.75 29.42
CA GLU A 2 31.62 1.77 29.05
C GLU A 2 30.61 1.27 28.01
N ARG A 3 29.37 1.79 28.13
CA ARG A 3 28.15 1.52 27.37
C ARG A 3 28.30 1.62 25.85
N SER A 4 27.42 0.89 25.12
CA SER A 4 26.61 1.35 23.95
C SER A 4 26.16 0.14 23.12
N VAL A 5 24.98 0.02 22.48
CA VAL A 5 23.83 0.90 22.23
C VAL A 5 22.65 0.00 21.81
N GLU A 6 21.44 0.43 22.18
CA GLU A 6 20.15 -0.25 22.03
C GLU A 6 19.79 -0.75 20.62
N ALA A 7 19.21 -1.95 20.60
CA ALA A 7 18.56 -2.54 19.43
C ALA A 7 17.35 -1.69 18.98
N SER A 8 17.48 -1.01 17.83
CA SER A 8 16.41 -0.22 17.24
C SER A 8 15.44 -1.11 16.46
N THR A 9 14.30 -1.42 17.10
CA THR A 9 13.10 -2.02 16.48
C THR A 9 12.70 -1.33 15.15
N PRO A 10 12.47 -2.07 14.06
CA PRO A 10 12.31 -1.51 12.71
C PRO A 10 11.03 -0.67 12.53
N ALA A 11 9.96 -0.96 13.27
CA ALA A 11 8.70 -0.21 13.21
C ALA A 11 8.81 1.20 13.82
N LYS A 12 9.67 1.41 14.82
CA LYS A 12 9.92 2.73 15.42
C LYS A 12 10.69 3.65 14.47
N ASN A 13 11.39 3.09 13.47
CA ASN A 13 12.31 3.80 12.59
C ASN A 13 11.64 4.31 11.28
N THR A 14 10.47 3.80 10.88
CA THR A 14 9.75 4.26 9.68
C THR A 14 8.84 5.45 9.99
N ALA A 15 8.03 5.36 11.05
CA ALA A 15 7.18 6.46 11.49
C ALA A 15 8.00 7.72 11.84
N TYR A 16 9.14 7.55 12.51
CA TYR A 16 10.06 8.64 12.83
C TYR A 16 10.70 9.26 11.57
N ALA A 17 11.09 8.44 10.59
CA ALA A 17 11.66 8.94 9.34
C ALA A 17 10.62 9.72 8.50
N LEU A 18 9.37 9.26 8.47
CA LEU A 18 8.25 9.97 7.84
C LEU A 18 7.99 11.31 8.53
N TYR A 19 7.95 11.31 9.87
CA TYR A 19 7.81 12.54 10.65
C TYR A 19 8.93 13.54 10.34
N LEU A 20 10.19 13.10 10.31
CA LEU A 20 11.34 13.95 10.01
C LEU A 20 11.24 14.54 8.60
N HIS A 21 10.86 13.74 7.61
CA HIS A 21 10.68 14.20 6.24
C HIS A 21 9.57 15.25 6.12
N CYS A 22 8.41 15.00 6.73
CA CYS A 22 7.30 15.95 6.78
C CYS A 22 7.69 17.26 7.50
N SER A 23 8.51 17.19 8.55
CA SER A 23 9.01 18.36 9.28
C SER A 23 9.96 19.21 8.41
N GLU A 24 10.88 18.58 7.68
CA GLU A 24 11.81 19.29 6.80
C GLU A 24 11.10 19.91 5.57
N LEU A 25 10.03 19.29 5.05
CA LEU A 25 9.21 19.88 3.98
C LEU A 25 8.47 21.16 4.41
N ARG A 26 8.20 21.33 5.72
CA ARG A 26 7.45 22.49 6.26
C ARG A 26 8.32 23.72 6.57
N ARG A 27 9.65 23.64 6.44
CA ARG A 27 10.57 24.74 6.77
C ARG A 27 10.64 25.79 5.65
N ARG A 28 10.66 27.08 6.04
CA ARG A 28 10.65 28.27 5.13
C ARG A 28 11.90 28.44 4.26
N ARG A 29 13.01 27.79 4.59
CA ARG A 29 14.19 27.63 3.72
C ARG A 29 14.39 26.14 3.49
N THR A 30 13.97 25.68 2.32
CA THR A 30 14.04 24.28 1.90
C THR A 30 15.50 23.84 1.87
N HIS A 31 15.97 23.10 2.88
CA HIS A 31 17.30 22.49 2.85
C HIS A 31 17.24 21.26 1.94
N TYR A 32 17.25 21.51 0.62
CA TYR A 32 17.09 20.48 -0.42
C TYR A 32 17.98 19.26 -0.22
N VAL A 33 19.22 19.45 0.23
CA VAL A 33 20.14 18.34 0.55
C VAL A 33 19.60 17.44 1.66
N ARG A 34 19.04 18.02 2.74
CA ARG A 34 18.51 17.26 3.87
C ARG A 34 17.18 16.58 3.51
N ILE A 35 16.35 17.23 2.70
CA ILE A 35 15.12 16.63 2.16
C ILE A 35 15.46 15.47 1.21
N SER A 36 16.41 15.65 0.30
CA SER A 36 16.86 14.59 -0.59
C SER A 36 17.47 13.41 0.17
N LYS A 37 18.26 13.67 1.22
CA LYS A 37 18.82 12.62 2.08
C LYS A 37 17.73 11.83 2.82
N THR A 38 16.75 12.51 3.40
CA THR A 38 15.63 11.83 4.10
C THR A 38 14.74 11.08 3.12
N LYS A 39 14.49 11.64 1.93
CA LYS A 39 13.76 10.97 0.84
C LYS A 39 14.48 9.69 0.40
N LEU A 40 15.78 9.75 0.18
CA LEU A 40 16.60 8.58 -0.19
C LEU A 40 16.52 7.49 0.88
N GLN A 41 16.71 7.85 2.15
CA GLN A 41 16.59 6.89 3.27
C GLN A 41 15.22 6.23 3.37
N LEU A 42 14.14 6.98 3.12
CA LEU A 42 12.79 6.44 3.08
C LEU A 42 12.59 5.50 1.90
N THR A 43 13.09 5.86 0.72
CA THR A 43 13.04 5.02 -0.47
C THR A 43 13.80 3.71 -0.27
N ASP A 44 15.02 3.76 0.28
CA ASP A 44 15.81 2.55 0.55
C ASP A 44 15.10 1.60 1.52
N LYS A 45 14.49 2.14 2.58
CA LYS A 45 13.68 1.35 3.53
C LYS A 45 12.48 0.71 2.84
N LEU A 46 11.77 1.45 1.99
CA LEU A 46 10.62 0.94 1.26
C LEU A 46 11.03 -0.17 0.29
N ILE A 47 12.14 0.00 -0.43
CA ILE A 47 12.70 -1.02 -1.31
C ILE A 47 13.05 -2.29 -0.52
N ALA A 48 13.70 -2.15 0.64
CA ALA A 48 14.04 -3.29 1.50
C ALA A 48 12.79 -4.03 1.99
N GLN A 49 11.73 -3.30 2.40
CA GLN A 49 10.47 -3.90 2.82
C GLN A 49 9.75 -4.63 1.68
N ILE A 50 9.72 -4.04 0.48
CA ILE A 50 9.13 -4.68 -0.70
C ILE A 50 9.92 -5.93 -1.06
N LYS A 51 11.26 -5.86 -1.09
CA LYS A 51 12.12 -7.02 -1.33
C LYS A 51 11.89 -8.13 -0.31
N GLN A 52 11.78 -7.81 0.98
CA GLN A 52 11.49 -8.79 2.02
C GLN A 52 10.11 -9.43 1.80
N SER A 53 9.09 -8.62 1.52
CA SER A 53 7.74 -9.10 1.23
C SER A 53 7.68 -9.97 -0.02
N MET A 54 8.47 -9.66 -1.04
CA MET A 54 8.58 -10.47 -2.26
C MET A 54 9.40 -11.74 -2.03
N ALA A 55 10.44 -11.69 -1.20
CA ALA A 55 11.27 -12.85 -0.87
C ALA A 55 10.49 -13.90 -0.05
N THR A 56 9.55 -13.47 0.77
CA THR A 56 8.63 -14.37 1.51
C THR A 56 7.42 -14.79 0.68
N CYS A 57 7.19 -14.19 -0.49
CA CYS A 57 6.05 -14.51 -1.33
C CYS A 57 6.34 -15.82 -2.08
N SER A 58 5.69 -16.90 -1.64
CA SER A 58 5.79 -18.20 -2.31
C SER A 58 5.10 -18.14 -3.67
N TYR A 59 5.49 -19.05 -4.57
CA TYR A 59 4.74 -19.29 -5.80
C TYR A 59 3.26 -19.64 -5.51
N GLU A 60 2.99 -20.31 -4.40
CA GLU A 60 1.64 -20.62 -3.94
C GLU A 60 0.84 -19.35 -3.60
N ASP A 61 1.47 -18.38 -2.93
CA ASP A 61 0.84 -17.09 -2.61
C ASP A 61 0.51 -16.31 -3.89
N LEU A 62 1.41 -16.33 -4.87
CA LEU A 62 1.16 -15.72 -6.19
C LEU A 62 0.01 -16.41 -6.92
N GLN A 63 -0.07 -17.74 -6.88
CA GLN A 63 -1.20 -18.48 -7.44
C GLN A 63 -2.51 -18.15 -6.71
N ALA A 64 -2.51 -18.11 -5.37
CA ALA A 64 -3.67 -17.77 -4.57
C ALA A 64 -4.17 -16.36 -4.91
N LEU A 65 -3.25 -15.38 -4.98
CA LEU A 65 -3.57 -14.02 -5.39
C LEU A 65 -4.13 -13.95 -6.81
N ASN A 66 -3.59 -14.75 -7.75
CA ASN A 66 -4.10 -14.81 -9.11
C ASN A 66 -5.54 -15.34 -9.15
N ARG A 67 -5.81 -16.45 -8.46
CA ARG A 67 -7.16 -17.04 -8.35
C ARG A 67 -8.14 -16.05 -7.75
N GLU A 68 -7.78 -15.39 -6.65
CA GLU A 68 -8.62 -14.39 -6.00
C GLU A 68 -8.86 -13.17 -6.91
N THR A 69 -7.85 -12.75 -7.66
CA THR A 69 -7.97 -11.65 -8.62
C THR A 69 -8.92 -11.99 -9.76
N GLN A 70 -8.86 -13.22 -10.29
CA GLN A 70 -9.78 -13.72 -11.32
C GLN A 70 -11.21 -13.78 -10.78
N PHE A 71 -11.41 -14.43 -9.63
CA PHE A 71 -12.70 -14.54 -8.97
C PHE A 71 -13.35 -13.18 -8.74
N ARG A 72 -12.59 -12.20 -8.21
CA ARG A 72 -13.08 -10.82 -8.03
C ARG A 72 -13.53 -10.17 -9.34
N ARG A 73 -12.83 -10.39 -10.46
CA ARG A 73 -13.21 -9.85 -11.77
C ARG A 73 -14.53 -10.45 -12.26
N ASP A 74 -14.69 -11.75 -12.10
CA ASP A 74 -15.89 -12.47 -12.51
C ASP A 74 -17.10 -12.08 -11.68
N LEU A 75 -16.93 -12.00 -10.35
CA LEU A 75 -17.97 -11.55 -9.44
C LEU A 75 -18.42 -10.12 -9.78
N LYS A 76 -17.49 -9.21 -10.04
CA LYS A 76 -17.83 -7.85 -10.51
C LYS A 76 -18.64 -7.87 -11.81
N ARG A 77 -18.32 -8.76 -12.76
CA ARG A 77 -19.07 -8.90 -14.02
C ARG A 77 -20.49 -9.41 -13.76
N GLN A 78 -20.63 -10.45 -12.95
CA GLN A 78 -21.92 -11.02 -12.57
C GLN A 78 -22.81 -9.98 -11.87
N LEU A 79 -22.25 -9.22 -10.93
CA LEU A 79 -22.98 -8.16 -10.23
C LEU A 79 -23.45 -7.06 -11.18
N ARG A 80 -22.60 -6.60 -12.11
CA ARG A 80 -23.01 -5.64 -13.14
C ARG A 80 -24.14 -6.17 -14.01
N HIS A 81 -24.05 -7.43 -14.43
CA HIS A 81 -25.10 -8.07 -15.22
C HIS A 81 -26.41 -8.14 -14.44
N ARG A 82 -26.37 -8.63 -13.20
CA ARG A 82 -27.55 -8.72 -12.32
C ARG A 82 -28.19 -7.37 -12.07
N HIS A 83 -27.39 -6.34 -11.81
CA HIS A 83 -27.89 -4.98 -11.62
C HIS A 83 -28.63 -4.46 -12.87
N LYS A 84 -28.07 -4.69 -14.05
CA LYS A 84 -28.73 -4.32 -15.32
C LYS A 84 -30.06 -5.06 -15.51
N GLN A 85 -30.13 -6.35 -15.17
CA GLN A 85 -31.37 -7.12 -15.28
C GLN A 85 -32.46 -6.59 -14.32
N LEU A 86 -32.09 -6.27 -13.09
CA LEU A 86 -33.02 -5.69 -12.11
C LEU A 86 -33.57 -4.34 -12.58
N GLN A 87 -32.72 -3.46 -13.11
CA GLN A 87 -33.19 -2.19 -13.70
C GLN A 87 -34.13 -2.39 -14.89
N LEU A 88 -33.89 -3.41 -15.73
CA LEU A 88 -34.79 -3.69 -16.85
C LEU A 88 -36.14 -4.24 -16.39
N LEU A 89 -36.16 -5.05 -15.33
CA LEU A 89 -37.39 -5.56 -14.72
C LEU A 89 -38.21 -4.40 -14.12
N GLU A 90 -37.57 -3.53 -13.36
CA GLU A 90 -38.20 -2.33 -12.78
C GLU A 90 -38.82 -1.43 -13.85
N LYS A 91 -38.13 -1.22 -14.97
CA LYS A 91 -38.66 -0.44 -16.11
C LYS A 91 -39.82 -1.13 -16.85
N ARG A 92 -39.90 -2.47 -16.79
CA ARG A 92 -40.95 -3.27 -17.45
C ARG A 92 -42.19 -3.43 -16.59
N SER A 93 -42.09 -3.21 -15.29
CA SER A 93 -43.21 -3.01 -14.39
C SER A 93 -43.45 -1.51 -14.19
N PRO A 94 -44.09 -0.78 -15.13
CA PRO A 94 -44.65 0.50 -14.77
C PRO A 94 -45.65 0.20 -13.65
N THR A 95 -45.42 0.81 -12.49
CA THR A 95 -46.38 0.90 -11.40
C THR A 95 -47.77 1.17 -11.98
N ALA A 96 -48.70 0.25 -11.71
CA ALA A 96 -50.13 0.44 -11.95
C ALA A 96 -50.66 1.64 -11.15
#